data_AF-A0A1C2I533-F1
#
_entry.id   AF-A0A1C2I533-F1
#
_cell.length_a   1.000
_cell.length_b   1.000
_cell.length_c   1.000
_cell.angle_alpha   90.00
_cell.angle_beta   90.00
_cell.angle_gamma   90.00
#
_symmetry.space_group_name_H-M   'P 1'
#
loop_
_entity.id
_entity.type
_entity.pdbx_description
1 polymer ?
#
loop_
_entity_poly.entity_id
_entity_poly.type
_entity_poly.pdbx_seq_one_letter_code
_entity_poly.pdbx_strand_id
1 'polypeptide(L)' 'MMSKSLGLSAGRPSESRKAAALKAISDDKGSMVRVNFELDEAEHLKLKIFAAKARRSIAEILRELIDKNIPA' A
#
# COMPACT_ATOMS: atom_id res chain seq x y z
N MET A 1 -19.51 -16.43 49.32
CA MET A 1 -18.58 -15.40 48.83
C MET A 1 -18.64 -15.42 47.31
N MET A 2 -19.23 -14.39 46.69
CA MET A 2 -19.45 -14.33 45.24
C MET A 2 -18.19 -13.78 44.55
N SER A 3 -17.49 -14.61 43.79
CA SER A 3 -16.38 -14.18 42.94
C SER A 3 -16.93 -13.39 41.75
N LYS A 4 -16.83 -12.05 41.85
CA LYS A 4 -17.14 -11.13 40.75
C LYS A 4 -16.06 -11.30 39.67
N SER A 5 -16.36 -12.11 38.66
CA SER A 5 -15.54 -12.24 37.46
C SER A 5 -15.46 -10.87 36.79
N LEU A 6 -14.27 -10.26 36.82
CA LEU A 6 -13.95 -9.09 36.04
C LEU A 6 -14.09 -9.49 34.57
N GLY A 7 -15.03 -8.88 33.86
CA GLY A 7 -15.34 -9.12 32.44
C GLY A 7 -14.20 -8.75 31.50
N LEU A 8 -13.04 -9.37 31.67
CA LEU A 8 -11.93 -9.36 30.73
C LEU A 8 -12.26 -10.35 29.62
N SER A 9 -13.14 -9.93 28.72
CA SER A 9 -13.31 -10.60 27.44
C SER A 9 -12.01 -10.40 26.65
N ALA A 10 -11.05 -11.31 26.83
CA ALA A 10 -9.93 -11.50 25.92
C ALA A 10 -10.41 -12.12 24.58
N GLY A 11 -11.52 -11.61 24.06
CA GLY A 11 -12.08 -11.93 22.76
C GLY A 11 -11.59 -10.92 21.74
N ARG A 12 -11.17 -11.40 20.58
CA ARG A 12 -10.77 -10.63 19.41
C ARG A 12 -11.66 -9.38 19.24
N PRO A 13 -11.11 -8.21 18.86
CA PRO A 13 -11.89 -7.00 18.56
C PRO A 13 -12.69 -7.20 17.27
N SER A 14 -13.66 -8.11 17.31
CA SER A 14 -14.48 -8.54 16.19
C SER A 14 -15.91 -8.18 16.55
N GLU A 15 -16.43 -7.13 15.92
CA GLU A 15 -17.83 -6.86 15.58
C GLU A 15 -18.04 -5.34 15.53
N SER A 16 -17.90 -4.60 16.65
CA SER A 16 -18.25 -3.17 16.68
C SER A 16 -17.21 -2.21 16.08
N ARG A 17 -15.94 -2.62 15.98
CA ARG A 17 -14.84 -1.79 15.42
C ARG A 17 -14.44 -2.15 13.99
N LYS A 18 -15.11 -3.13 13.38
CA LYS A 18 -14.77 -3.62 12.04
C LYS A 18 -15.03 -2.57 10.97
N ALA A 19 -16.15 -1.85 11.05
CA ALA A 19 -16.52 -0.82 10.08
C ALA A 19 -15.63 0.44 10.19
N ALA A 20 -15.26 0.84 11.40
CA ALA A 20 -14.36 1.98 11.62
C ALA A 20 -12.92 1.68 11.19
N ALA A 21 -12.42 0.46 11.46
CA ALA A 21 -11.13 0.00 10.99
C ALA A 21 -11.08 -0.17 9.46
N LEU A 22 -12.13 -0.72 8.83
CA LEU A 22 -12.22 -0.80 7.36
C LEU A 22 -12.21 0.59 6.71
N LYS A 23 -12.95 1.55 7.27
CA LYS A 23 -12.99 2.92 6.74
C LYS A 23 -11.64 3.63 6.87
N ALA A 24 -10.94 3.44 7.99
CA ALA A 24 -9.59 3.99 8.18
C ALA A 24 -8.52 3.38 7.25
N ILE A 25 -8.74 2.15 6.76
CA ILE A 25 -7.87 1.53 5.73
C ILE A 25 -8.25 2.01 4.32
N SER A 26 -9.49 2.48 4.16
CA SER A 26 -10.05 2.93 2.88
C SER A 26 -9.79 4.42 2.61
N ASP A 27 -8.93 5.08 3.40
CA ASP A 27 -8.52 6.46 3.18
C ASP A 27 -7.86 6.62 1.80
N ASP A 28 -8.68 7.06 0.85
CA ASP A 28 -8.41 8.14 -0.09
C ASP A 28 -7.07 8.11 -0.83
N LYS A 29 -6.77 6.96 -1.45
CA LYS A 29 -5.93 6.94 -2.64
C LYS A 29 -6.89 6.79 -3.81
N GLY A 30 -7.29 7.93 -4.40
CA GLY A 30 -8.17 7.97 -5.58
C GLY A 30 -7.82 6.88 -6.60
N SER A 31 -8.80 6.40 -7.36
CA SER A 31 -8.74 5.16 -8.16
C SER A 31 -7.43 4.96 -8.92
N MET A 32 -6.46 4.28 -8.30
CA MET A 32 -5.20 3.91 -8.96
C MET A 32 -5.47 2.69 -9.82
N VAL A 33 -5.24 2.81 -11.13
CA VAL A 33 -5.36 1.68 -12.06
C VAL A 33 -3.99 0.99 -12.16
N ARG A 34 -3.98 -0.33 -11.98
CA ARG A 34 -2.78 -1.15 -12.19
C ARG A 34 -2.61 -1.40 -13.69
N VAL A 35 -1.41 -1.15 -14.19
CA VAL A 35 -1.00 -1.52 -15.56
C VAL A 35 -0.20 -2.81 -15.53
N ASN A 36 -0.39 -3.66 -16.53
CA ASN A 36 0.46 -4.84 -16.75
C ASN A 36 1.71 -4.38 -17.51
N PHE A 37 2.88 -4.65 -16.95
CA PHE A 37 4.15 -4.24 -17.53
C PHE A 37 5.16 -5.37 -17.36
N GLU A 38 5.80 -5.73 -18.45
CA GLU A 38 6.82 -6.77 -18.50
C GLU A 38 8.13 -6.12 -18.93
N LEU A 39 9.21 -6.47 -18.23
CA LEU A 39 10.58 -6.07 -18.54
C LEU A 39 11.41 -7.34 -18.59
N ASP A 40 12.46 -7.33 -19.41
CA ASP A 40 13.47 -8.35 -19.30
C ASP A 40 14.26 -8.20 -17.97
N GLU A 41 15.03 -9.23 -17.62
CA GLU A 41 15.79 -9.22 -16.37
C GLU A 41 16.84 -8.10 -16.33
N ALA A 42 17.46 -7.80 -17.48
CA ALA A 42 18.51 -6.81 -17.61
C ALA A 42 17.98 -5.38 -17.36
N GLU A 43 16.82 -5.03 -17.94
CA GLU A 43 16.14 -3.76 -17.79
C GLU A 43 15.60 -3.59 -16.37
N HIS A 44 15.00 -4.64 -15.80
CA HIS A 44 14.53 -4.62 -14.42
C HIS A 44 15.69 -4.39 -13.43
N LEU A 45 16.84 -5.03 -13.64
CA LEU A 45 18.03 -4.83 -12.82
C LEU A 45 18.58 -3.40 -12.96
N LYS A 46 18.66 -2.89 -14.19
CA LYS A 46 19.07 -1.50 -14.47
C LYS A 46 18.15 -0.51 -13.76
N LEU A 47 16.84 -0.74 -13.81
CA LEU A 47 15.82 0.10 -13.15
C LEU A 47 15.97 0.05 -11.62
N LYS A 48 16.20 -1.14 -11.04
CA LYS A 48 16.45 -1.30 -9.60
C LYS A 48 17.71 -0.57 -9.14
N ILE A 49 18.82 -0.70 -9.87
CA ILE A 49 20.07 -0.03 -9.54
C ILE A 49 19.89 1.49 -9.62
N PHE A 50 19.20 1.98 -10.66
CA PHE A 50 18.92 3.41 -10.80
C PHE A 50 18.05 3.94 -9.65
N ALA A 51 16.99 3.22 -9.30
CA ALA A 51 16.10 3.57 -8.18
C ALA A 51 16.86 3.61 -6.85
N ALA A 52 17.71 2.62 -6.58
CA ALA A 52 18.54 2.57 -5.38
C ALA A 52 19.52 3.75 -5.31
N LYS A 53 20.21 4.07 -6.41
CA LYS A 53 21.13 5.22 -6.50
C LYS A 53 20.40 6.55 -6.28
N ALA A 54 19.21 6.70 -6.84
CA ALA A 54 18.39 7.90 -6.70
C ALA A 54 17.66 8.01 -5.35
N ARG A 55 17.69 6.96 -4.50
CA ARG A 55 16.89 6.84 -3.26
C ARG A 55 15.39 7.09 -3.48
N ARG A 56 14.86 6.64 -4.63
CA ARG A 56 13.44 6.76 -5.00
C ARG A 56 12.86 5.40 -5.29
N SER A 57 11.54 5.27 -5.21
CA SER A 57 10.87 4.04 -5.61
C SER A 57 10.76 3.93 -7.13
N ILE A 58 10.72 2.70 -7.64
CA ILE A 58 10.50 2.44 -9.07
C ILE A 58 9.18 3.07 -9.53
N ALA A 59 8.13 3.01 -8.71
CA ALA A 59 6.83 3.58 -9.04
C ALA A 59 6.86 5.11 -9.19
N GLU A 60 7.63 5.83 -8.38
CA GLU A 60 7.81 7.29 -8.55
C GLU A 60 8.56 7.62 -9.83
N ILE A 61 9.64 6.88 -10.12
CA ILE A 61 10.42 7.07 -11.34
C ILE A 61 9.56 6.80 -12.59
N LEU A 62 8.78 5.72 -12.59
CA LEU A 62 7.89 5.40 -13.71
C LEU A 62 6.80 6.46 -13.91
N ARG A 63 6.20 6.97 -12.82
CA ARG A 63 5.22 8.07 -12.91
C ARG A 63 5.83 9.34 -13.49
N GLU A 64 7.00 9.73 -13.01
CA GLU A 64 7.72 10.90 -13.54
C GLU A 64 8.09 10.74 -15.02
N LEU A 65 8.49 9.54 -15.44
CA LEU A 65 8.78 9.26 -16.84
C LEU A 65 7.52 9.32 -17.71
N ILE A 66 6.37 8.86 -17.21
CA ILE A 66 5.08 8.97 -17.91
C ILE A 66 4.72 10.45 -18.08
N ASP A 67 4.72 11.24 -17.00
CA ASP A 67 4.36 12.67 -17.02
C ASP A 67 5.26 13.48 -17.96
N LYS A 68 6.53 13.11 -18.08
CA LYS A 68 7.49 13.78 -18.97
C LYS A 68 7.33 13.43 -20.45
N ASN A 69 6.89 12.20 -20.77
CA ASN A 69 6.89 11.70 -22.14
C ASN A 69 5.50 11.60 -22.76
N ILE A 70 4.43 11.63 -21.97
CA ILE A 70 3.05 11.57 -22.44
C ILE A 70 2.37 12.93 -22.19
N PRO A 71 2.08 13.72 -23.24
CA PRO A 71 1.29 14.95 -23.08
C PRO A 71 -0.16 14.61 -22.71
N ALA A 72 -0.81 15.52 -21.98
CA ALA A 72 -2.22 15.42 -21.59
C ALA A 72 -3.17 15.62 -22.77
#